data_AF-A0A661IP96-F1
#
_entry.id   AF-A0A661IP96-F1
#
_cell.length_a   1.000
_cell.length_b   1.000
_cell.length_c   1.000
_cell.angle_alpha   90.00
_cell.angle_beta   90.00
_cell.angle_gamma   90.00
#
_symmetry.space_group_name_H-M   'P 1'
#
loop_
_entity.id
_entity.type
_entity.pdbx_description
1 polymer ?
#
loop_
_entity_poly.entity_id
_entity_poly.type
_entity_poly.pdbx_seq_one_letter_code
_entity_poly.pdbx_strand_id
1 'polypeptide(L)'
;MKAMKVLMVAILAGGMLSSPLLAQPPKEKRVRERIQMLRMWKLTEELDLTEKEAAELFPIFGKYEKKRAKLHHQRRRLLEKLRGLTQKGAPPERVNEVIRKLEANSRELSRMREEEWEEVKRVLTPDQQARYILFHERFARDMWRMIQKKRKKGKEWR
;
A
#
# COMPACT_ATOMS: atom_id res chain seq x y z
N MET A 1 54.20 -27.67 2.27
CA MET A 1 52.75 -27.55 2.54
C MET A 1 52.45 -26.06 2.69
N LYS A 2 52.28 -25.32 1.58
CA LYS A 2 51.05 -25.10 0.79
C LYS A 2 49.90 -24.51 1.62
N ALA A 3 49.59 -23.26 1.25
CA ALA A 3 48.29 -22.57 1.29
C ALA A 3 47.72 -22.16 2.65
N MET A 4 47.69 -20.83 2.92
CA MET A 4 46.44 -20.04 2.89
C MET A 4 46.72 -18.58 3.30
N LYS A 5 47.42 -17.83 2.44
CA LYS A 5 47.60 -16.37 2.59
C LYS A 5 47.58 -15.70 1.21
N VAL A 6 46.54 -15.92 0.42
CA VAL A 6 46.15 -15.05 -0.71
C VAL A 6 44.69 -15.31 -1.01
N LEU A 7 43.79 -14.35 -0.72
CA LEU A 7 42.74 -13.89 -1.65
C LEU A 7 42.00 -12.67 -1.09
N MET A 8 42.73 -11.58 -0.88
CA MET A 8 42.20 -10.24 -1.16
C MET A 8 42.59 -9.94 -2.61
N VAL A 9 41.62 -9.50 -3.40
CA VAL A 9 41.74 -9.04 -4.80
C VAL A 9 41.72 -10.14 -5.87
N ALA A 10 40.51 -10.45 -6.33
CA ALA A 10 40.26 -10.82 -7.73
C ALA A 10 38.97 -10.12 -8.18
N ILE A 11 39.10 -8.81 -8.43
CA ILE A 11 38.14 -8.05 -9.23
C ILE A 11 38.64 -8.13 -10.68
N LEU A 12 37.71 -8.47 -11.58
CA LEU A 12 37.75 -8.36 -13.06
C LEU A 12 38.45 -9.47 -13.85
N ALA A 13 37.65 -10.40 -14.37
CA ALA A 13 37.41 -10.50 -15.81
C ALA A 13 36.28 -11.49 -16.12
N GLY A 14 35.33 -11.07 -16.96
CA GLY A 14 34.53 -12.01 -17.75
C GLY A 14 33.17 -12.39 -17.16
N GLY A 15 32.22 -11.46 -17.24
CA GLY A 15 30.81 -11.80 -17.08
C GLY A 15 30.06 -10.67 -16.37
N MET A 16 29.58 -9.71 -17.14
CA MET A 16 28.44 -8.89 -16.73
C MET A 16 27.25 -9.83 -16.49
N LEU A 17 27.20 -10.43 -15.29
CA LEU A 17 25.95 -10.88 -14.72
C LEU A 17 25.18 -9.60 -14.41
N SER A 18 24.51 -9.07 -15.42
CA SER A 18 23.38 -8.18 -15.29
C SER A 18 22.27 -8.97 -14.59
N SER A 19 22.48 -9.23 -13.30
CA SER A 19 21.43 -9.71 -12.42
C SER A 19 20.44 -8.54 -12.28
N PRO A 20 19.15 -8.71 -12.61
CA PRO A 20 18.12 -7.74 -12.23
C PRO A 20 17.84 -7.78 -10.72
N LEU A 21 18.73 -8.39 -9.92
CA LEU A 21 18.67 -8.39 -8.47
C LEU A 21 18.83 -6.95 -8.00
N LEU A 22 17.77 -6.42 -7.39
CA LEU A 22 17.62 -5.05 -6.91
C LEU A 22 17.11 -4.02 -7.94
N ALA A 23 16.24 -4.43 -8.87
CA ALA A 23 15.26 -3.50 -9.41
C ALA A 23 14.45 -2.89 -8.25
N GLN A 24 14.88 -1.71 -7.77
CA GLN A 24 14.26 -1.06 -6.63
C GLN A 24 12.80 -0.79 -6.96
N PRO A 25 11.85 -1.12 -6.06
CA PRO A 25 10.45 -0.90 -6.36
C PRO A 25 10.20 0.58 -6.70
N PRO A 26 9.27 0.87 -7.64
CA PRO A 26 8.92 2.25 -7.97
C PRO A 26 8.70 3.07 -6.70
N LYS A 27 9.16 4.33 -6.68
CA LYS A 27 9.14 5.20 -5.49
C LYS A 27 7.80 5.18 -4.75
N GLU A 28 6.69 5.13 -5.48
CA GLU A 28 5.35 5.04 -4.90
C GLU A 28 5.09 3.74 -4.14
N LYS A 29 5.52 2.59 -4.68
CA LYS A 29 5.39 1.29 -4.03
C LYS A 29 6.18 1.26 -2.71
N ARG A 30 7.40 1.79 -2.70
CA ARG A 30 8.21 1.94 -1.47
C ARG A 30 7.57 2.81 -0.41
N VAL A 31 6.99 3.94 -0.82
CA VAL A 31 6.29 4.84 0.12
C VAL A 31 5.08 4.13 0.73
N ARG A 32 4.31 3.40 -0.09
CA ARG A 32 3.18 2.60 0.38
C ARG A 32 3.61 1.54 1.38
N GLU A 33 4.63 0.74 1.05
CA GLU A 33 5.17 -0.30 1.94
C GLU A 33 5.62 0.29 3.29
N ARG A 34 6.30 1.45 3.28
CA ARG A 34 6.70 2.14 4.52
C ARG A 34 5.50 2.61 5.35
N ILE A 35 4.46 3.14 4.71
CA ILE A 35 3.23 3.54 5.41
C ILE A 35 2.54 2.32 6.02
N GLN A 36 2.53 1.18 5.32
CA GLN A 36 1.94 -0.05 5.84
C GLN A 36 2.71 -0.61 7.03
N MET A 37 4.04 -0.65 6.96
CA MET A 37 4.86 -1.05 8.10
C MET A 37 4.63 -0.14 9.31
N LEU A 38 4.56 1.17 9.10
CA LEU A 38 4.26 2.13 10.16
C LEU A 38 2.85 1.91 10.75
N ARG A 39 1.85 1.64 9.90
CA ARG A 39 0.49 1.35 10.33
C ARG A 39 0.45 0.09 11.20
N MET A 40 1.11 -0.98 10.77
CA MET A 40 1.17 -2.24 11.50
C MET A 40 1.85 -2.07 12.84
N TRP A 41 3.01 -1.42 12.89
CA TRP A 41 3.73 -1.14 14.13
C TRP A 41 2.86 -0.35 15.12
N LYS A 42 2.22 0.74 14.67
CA LYS A 42 1.34 1.53 15.55
C LYS A 42 0.09 0.77 15.98
N LEU A 43 -0.45 -0.12 15.14
CA LEU A 43 -1.58 -0.96 15.50
C LEU A 43 -1.20 -1.96 16.59
N THR A 44 -0.01 -2.57 16.49
CA THR A 44 0.51 -3.46 17.53
C THR A 44 0.60 -2.73 18.87
N GLU A 45 1.12 -1.50 18.88
CA GLU A 45 1.19 -0.68 20.10
C GLU A 45 -0.18 -0.26 20.63
N GLU A 46 -1.07 0.24 19.76
CA GLU A 46 -2.39 0.75 20.16
C GLU A 46 -3.28 -0.37 20.71
N LEU A 47 -3.18 -1.57 20.16
CA LEU A 47 -4.01 -2.72 20.53
C LEU A 47 -3.38 -3.61 21.59
N ASP A 48 -2.11 -3.38 21.94
CA ASP A 48 -1.32 -4.25 22.81
C ASP A 48 -1.41 -5.72 22.36
N LEU A 49 -1.10 -5.95 21.08
CA LEU A 49 -1.28 -7.29 20.49
C LEU A 49 -0.27 -8.27 21.06
N THR A 50 -0.77 -9.43 21.46
CA THR A 50 0.08 -10.60 21.74
C THR A 50 0.75 -11.10 20.46
N GLU A 51 1.85 -11.85 20.60
CA GLU A 51 2.54 -12.48 19.46
C GLU A 51 1.60 -13.37 18.64
N LYS A 52 0.68 -14.08 19.31
CA LYS A 52 -0.33 -14.93 18.68
C LYS A 52 -1.31 -14.12 17.83
N GLU A 53 -1.90 -13.06 18.39
CA GLU A 53 -2.82 -12.20 17.65
C GLU A 53 -2.12 -11.52 16.46
N ALA A 54 -0.88 -11.07 16.65
CA ALA A 54 -0.08 -10.48 15.57
C ALA A 54 0.18 -11.48 14.44
N ALA A 55 0.52 -12.73 14.76
CA ALA A 55 0.72 -13.80 13.80
C ALA A 55 -0.55 -14.12 12.98
N GLU A 56 -1.74 -13.96 13.58
CA GLU A 56 -3.02 -14.13 12.89
C GLU A 56 -3.43 -12.90 12.06
N LEU A 57 -3.20 -11.68 12.58
CA LEU A 57 -3.62 -10.43 11.94
C LEU A 57 -2.74 -10.01 10.76
N PHE A 58 -1.44 -10.21 10.82
CA PHE A 58 -0.52 -9.72 9.78
C PHE A 58 -0.79 -10.35 8.40
N PRO A 59 -1.08 -11.66 8.28
CA PRO A 59 -1.54 -12.25 7.01
C PRO A 59 -2.82 -11.62 6.48
N ILE A 60 -3.80 -11.35 7.37
CA ILE A 60 -5.07 -10.69 7.01
C ILE A 60 -4.79 -9.31 6.42
N PHE A 61 -4.02 -8.47 7.13
CA PHE A 61 -3.63 -7.15 6.62
C PHE A 61 -2.88 -7.22 5.29
N GLY A 62 -1.95 -8.16 5.15
CA GLY A 62 -1.20 -8.36 3.91
C GLY A 62 -2.09 -8.75 2.71
N LYS A 63 -3.06 -9.63 2.93
CA LYS A 63 -4.07 -10.03 1.93
C LYS A 63 -4.90 -8.82 1.49
N TYR A 64 -5.48 -8.09 2.43
CA TYR A 64 -6.35 -6.96 2.13
C TYR A 64 -5.61 -5.76 1.57
N GLU A 65 -4.35 -5.54 1.95
CA GLU A 65 -3.53 -4.49 1.33
C GLU A 65 -3.25 -4.77 -0.15
N LYS A 66 -2.94 -6.02 -0.50
CA LYS A 66 -2.77 -6.42 -1.91
C LYS A 66 -4.06 -6.21 -2.70
N LYS A 67 -5.23 -6.58 -2.15
CA LYS A 67 -6.55 -6.37 -2.79
C LYS A 67 -6.83 -4.87 -2.96
N ARG A 68 -6.66 -4.08 -1.91
CA ARG A 68 -6.84 -2.62 -1.92
C ARG A 68 -5.92 -1.92 -2.92
N ALA A 69 -4.66 -2.34 -3.02
CA ALA A 69 -3.70 -1.78 -3.96
C ALA A 69 -4.13 -1.98 -5.43
N LYS A 70 -4.60 -3.19 -5.77
CA LYS A 70 -5.14 -3.50 -7.11
C LYS A 70 -6.37 -2.63 -7.43
N LEU A 71 -7.32 -2.52 -6.50
CA LEU A 71 -8.54 -1.72 -6.68
C LEU A 71 -8.23 -0.23 -6.85
N HIS A 72 -7.31 0.33 -6.06
CA HIS A 72 -6.88 1.71 -6.22
C HIS A 72 -6.15 1.94 -7.54
N HIS A 73 -5.31 1.00 -7.98
CA HIS A 73 -4.66 1.09 -9.29
C HIS A 73 -5.67 1.11 -10.43
N GLN A 74 -6.66 0.19 -10.41
CA GLN A 74 -7.77 0.18 -11.37
C GLN A 74 -8.54 1.51 -11.34
N ARG A 75 -8.85 2.03 -10.15
CA ARG A 75 -9.55 3.31 -9.99
C ARG A 75 -8.80 4.46 -10.65
N ARG A 76 -7.49 4.55 -10.45
CA ARG A 76 -6.65 5.61 -11.07
C ARG A 76 -6.71 5.56 -12.59
N ARG A 77 -6.54 4.38 -13.18
CA ARG A 77 -6.64 4.19 -14.65
C ARG A 77 -8.02 4.58 -15.18
N LEU A 78 -9.09 4.25 -14.46
CA LEU A 78 -10.45 4.63 -14.85
C LEU A 78 -10.65 6.14 -14.78
N LEU A 79 -10.13 6.82 -13.74
CA LEU A 79 -10.19 8.27 -13.61
C LEU A 79 -9.38 8.99 -14.69
N GLU A 80 -8.20 8.49 -15.04
CA GLU A 80 -7.40 8.99 -16.15
C GLU A 80 -8.13 8.84 -17.48
N LYS A 81 -8.73 7.67 -17.74
CA LYS A 81 -9.57 7.43 -18.92
C LYS A 81 -10.75 8.39 -18.96
N LEU A 82 -11.47 8.57 -17.85
CA LEU A 82 -12.61 9.47 -17.77
C LEU A 82 -12.19 10.91 -18.09
N ARG A 83 -11.10 11.38 -17.49
CA ARG A 83 -10.56 12.72 -17.72
C ARG A 83 -10.23 12.94 -19.20
N GLY A 84 -9.62 11.96 -19.85
CA GLY A 84 -9.32 12.02 -21.28
C GLY A 84 -10.57 11.99 -22.18
N LEU A 85 -11.62 11.24 -21.81
CA LEU A 85 -12.90 11.24 -22.55
C LEU A 85 -13.62 12.57 -22.43
N THR A 86 -13.66 13.16 -21.23
CA THR A 86 -14.28 14.47 -20.99
C THR A 86 -13.56 15.58 -21.75
N GLN A 87 -12.21 15.60 -21.75
CA GLN A 87 -11.42 16.58 -22.49
C GLN A 87 -11.63 16.52 -24.01
N LYS A 88 -11.93 15.33 -24.55
CA LYS A 88 -12.12 15.11 -25.99
C LYS A 88 -13.57 15.24 -26.44
N GLY A 89 -14.51 15.55 -25.54
CA GLY A 89 -15.94 15.59 -25.87
C GLY A 89 -16.47 14.24 -26.39
N ALA A 90 -16.02 13.13 -25.81
CA ALA A 90 -16.41 11.80 -26.27
C ALA A 90 -17.93 11.55 -26.11
N PRO A 91 -18.52 10.64 -26.92
CA PRO A 91 -19.95 10.32 -26.83
C PRO A 91 -20.39 9.90 -25.42
N PRO A 92 -21.61 10.29 -24.99
CA PRO A 92 -22.14 9.99 -23.65
C PRO A 92 -22.05 8.51 -23.28
N GLU A 93 -22.24 7.60 -24.23
CA GLU A 93 -22.22 6.15 -24.01
C GLU A 93 -20.85 5.68 -23.51
N ARG A 94 -19.76 6.22 -24.09
CA ARG A 94 -18.39 5.89 -23.70
C ARG A 94 -18.04 6.47 -22.33
N VAL A 95 -18.55 7.65 -22.01
CA VAL A 95 -18.39 8.28 -20.70
C VAL A 95 -19.13 7.45 -19.64
N ASN A 96 -20.38 7.10 -19.90
CA ASN A 96 -21.24 6.30 -19.02
C ASN A 96 -20.67 4.91 -18.76
N GLU A 97 -20.02 4.29 -19.74
CA GLU A 97 -19.32 3.00 -19.53
C GLU A 97 -18.22 3.12 -18.47
N VAL A 98 -17.42 4.19 -18.50
CA VAL A 98 -16.34 4.40 -17.53
C VAL A 98 -16.89 4.75 -16.14
N ILE A 99 -17.97 5.54 -16.08
CA ILE A 99 -18.67 5.85 -14.84
C ILE A 99 -19.16 4.56 -14.16
N ARG A 100 -19.86 3.68 -14.89
CA ARG A 100 -20.31 2.37 -14.35
C ARG A 100 -19.16 1.53 -13.79
N LYS A 101 -18.00 1.54 -14.46
CA LYS A 101 -16.79 0.85 -13.96
C LYS A 101 -16.23 1.48 -12.69
N LEU A 102 -16.27 2.81 -12.56
CA LEU A 102 -15.85 3.51 -11.34
C LEU A 102 -16.78 3.21 -10.16
N GLU A 103 -18.09 3.13 -10.41
CA GLU A 103 -19.08 2.73 -9.41
C GLU A 103 -18.88 1.29 -8.95
N ALA A 104 -18.70 0.35 -9.89
CA ALA A 104 -18.41 -1.04 -9.57
C ALA A 104 -17.12 -1.18 -8.75
N ASN A 105 -16.05 -0.45 -9.12
CA ASN A 105 -14.82 -0.40 -8.34
C ASN A 105 -15.03 0.19 -6.94
N SER A 106 -15.92 1.18 -6.78
CA SER A 106 -16.28 1.75 -5.48
C SER A 106 -17.02 0.74 -4.60
N ARG A 107 -17.97 -0.02 -5.18
CA ARG A 107 -18.67 -1.10 -4.47
C ARG A 107 -17.70 -2.19 -4.01
N GLU A 108 -16.78 -2.60 -4.87
CA GLU A 108 -15.78 -3.61 -4.52
C GLU A 108 -14.82 -3.12 -3.41
N LEU A 109 -14.45 -1.83 -3.41
CA LEU A 109 -13.69 -1.24 -2.32
C LEU A 109 -14.47 -1.26 -0.99
N SER A 110 -15.78 -1.03 -1.00
CA SER A 110 -16.62 -1.10 0.20
C SER A 110 -16.75 -2.53 0.71
N ARG A 111 -17.13 -3.46 -0.17
CA ARG A 111 -17.22 -4.89 0.15
C ARG A 111 -15.90 -5.42 0.73
N MET A 112 -14.77 -5.05 0.13
CA MET A 112 -13.46 -5.42 0.63
C MET A 112 -13.20 -4.91 2.07
N ARG A 113 -13.70 -3.72 2.45
CA ARG A 113 -13.52 -3.18 3.81
C ARG A 113 -14.36 -3.96 4.81
N GLU A 114 -15.56 -4.35 4.43
CA GLU A 114 -16.43 -5.20 5.24
C GLU A 114 -15.79 -6.57 5.44
N GLU A 115 -15.32 -7.22 4.37
CA GLU A 115 -14.62 -8.51 4.43
C GLU A 115 -13.37 -8.46 5.33
N GLU A 116 -12.56 -7.40 5.23
CA GLU A 116 -11.40 -7.17 6.11
C GLU A 116 -11.82 -7.05 7.57
N TRP A 117 -12.87 -6.27 7.84
CA TRP A 117 -13.38 -6.08 9.20
C TRP A 117 -13.91 -7.38 9.81
N GLU A 118 -14.65 -8.18 9.04
CA GLU A 118 -15.18 -9.47 9.50
C GLU A 118 -14.06 -10.45 9.88
N GLU A 119 -12.92 -10.44 9.18
CA GLU A 119 -11.76 -11.26 9.53
C GLU A 119 -11.02 -10.72 10.74
N VAL A 120 -10.77 -9.40 10.81
CA VAL A 120 -10.04 -8.76 11.92
C VAL A 120 -10.79 -8.91 13.24
N LYS A 121 -12.10 -8.65 13.26
CA LYS A 121 -12.89 -8.66 14.49
C LYS A 121 -13.03 -10.04 15.13
N ARG A 122 -12.74 -11.13 14.41
CA ARG A 122 -12.73 -12.49 14.95
C ARG A 122 -11.49 -12.79 15.79
N VAL A 123 -10.40 -12.06 15.55
CA VAL A 123 -9.14 -12.20 16.30
C VAL A 123 -9.12 -11.27 17.51
N LEU A 124 -9.73 -10.09 17.39
CA LEU A 124 -9.69 -9.05 18.41
C LEU A 124 -10.81 -9.18 19.45
N THR A 125 -10.49 -8.89 20.71
CA THR A 125 -11.48 -8.66 21.78
C THR A 125 -12.33 -7.40 21.49
N PRO A 126 -13.52 -7.25 22.10
CA PRO A 126 -14.34 -6.05 21.92
C PRO A 126 -13.63 -4.72 22.25
N ASP A 127 -12.75 -4.71 23.26
CA ASP A 127 -11.93 -3.54 23.60
C ASP A 127 -10.93 -3.21 22.47
N GLN A 128 -10.17 -4.21 22.00
CA GLN A 128 -9.26 -4.04 20.88
C GLN A 128 -10.00 -3.64 19.59
N GLN A 129 -11.21 -4.14 19.36
CA GLN A 129 -12.06 -3.73 18.24
C GLN A 129 -12.40 -2.24 18.32
N ALA A 130 -12.80 -1.74 19.48
CA ALA A 130 -13.08 -0.32 19.68
C ALA A 130 -11.83 0.53 19.42
N ARG A 131 -10.68 0.15 20.00
CA ARG A 131 -9.39 0.82 19.77
C ARG A 131 -8.97 0.79 18.29
N TYR A 132 -9.20 -0.32 17.59
CA TYR A 132 -8.91 -0.46 16.16
C TYR A 132 -9.74 0.50 15.31
N ILE A 133 -11.04 0.63 15.60
CA ILE A 133 -11.94 1.56 14.90
C ILE A 133 -11.46 3.01 15.13
N LEU A 134 -11.21 3.39 16.38
CA LEU A 134 -10.74 4.73 16.73
C LEU A 134 -9.37 5.04 16.12
N PHE A 135 -8.47 4.06 16.08
CA PHE A 135 -7.19 4.17 15.41
C PHE A 135 -7.35 4.50 13.93
N HIS A 136 -8.26 3.83 13.21
CA HIS A 136 -8.46 4.05 11.77
C HIS A 136 -8.88 5.50 11.46
N GLU A 137 -9.81 6.04 12.24
CA GLU A 137 -10.29 7.42 12.11
C GLU A 137 -9.18 8.45 12.32
N ARG A 138 -8.30 8.20 13.30
CA ARG A 138 -7.16 9.09 13.61
C ARG A 138 -6.02 8.94 12.60
N PHE A 139 -5.62 7.70 12.29
CA PHE A 139 -4.47 7.40 11.46
C PHE A 139 -4.64 7.96 10.04
N ALA A 140 -5.82 7.80 9.43
CA ALA A 140 -6.10 8.35 8.10
C ALA A 140 -5.93 9.88 8.07
N ARG A 141 -6.45 10.56 9.10
CA ARG A 141 -6.35 12.01 9.27
C ARG A 141 -4.90 12.47 9.41
N ASP A 142 -4.13 11.78 10.25
CA ASP A 142 -2.73 12.14 10.51
C ASP A 142 -1.82 11.88 9.31
N MET A 143 -2.04 10.77 8.60
CA MET A 143 -1.34 10.49 7.35
C MET A 143 -1.62 11.55 6.30
N TRP A 144 -2.88 11.99 6.16
CA TRP A 144 -3.23 13.07 5.24
C TRP A 144 -2.52 14.37 5.58
N ARG A 145 -2.51 14.78 6.86
CA ARG A 145 -1.78 15.98 7.34
C ARG A 145 -0.29 15.88 7.04
N MET A 146 0.33 14.73 7.28
CA MET A 146 1.74 14.50 7.03
C MET A 146 2.11 14.63 5.54
N ILE A 147 1.31 14.04 4.67
CA ILE A 147 1.49 14.13 3.21
C ILE A 147 1.35 15.58 2.73
N GLN A 148 0.34 16.31 3.21
CA GLN A 148 0.15 17.73 2.85
C GLN A 148 1.32 18.61 3.31
N LYS A 149 1.82 18.43 4.54
CA LYS A 149 2.97 19.18 5.06
C LYS A 149 4.23 18.96 4.20
N LYS A 150 4.53 17.70 3.83
CA LYS A 150 5.66 17.39 2.94
C LYS A 150 5.49 18.01 1.55
N ARG A 151 4.27 18.04 1.00
CA ARG A 151 3.98 18.64 -0.30
C ARG A 151 4.15 20.16 -0.31
N LYS A 152 3.77 20.85 0.78
CA LYS A 152 3.99 22.30 0.94
C LYS A 152 5.47 22.65 1.00
N LYS A 153 6.24 21.96 1.87
CA LYS A 153 7.70 22.16 1.96
C LYS A 153 8.40 21.88 0.62
N GLY A 154 7.98 20.88 -0.16
CA GLY A 154 8.58 20.63 -1.48
C GLY A 154 8.30 21.70 -2.54
N LYS A 155 7.35 22.62 -2.32
CA LYS A 155 7.05 23.75 -3.20
C LYS A 155 7.77 25.04 -2.80
N GLU A 156 8.16 25.20 -1.54
CA GLU A 156 8.91 26.37 -1.05
C GLU A 156 10.39 26.34 -1.46
N TRP A 157 10.91 25.17 -1.86
CA TRP A 157 12.31 24.96 -2.26
C TRP A 157 12.48 24.79 -3.78
N ARG A 158 11.48 25.20 -4.57
CA ARG A 158 11.47 25.18 -6.04
C ARG A 158 11.14 26.57 -6.55
#